data_AF-A0A7S3NEX1-F1
#
_entry.id   AF-A0A7S3NEX1-F1
#
_cell.length_a   1.000
_cell.length_b   1.000
_cell.length_c   1.000
_cell.angle_alpha   90.00
_cell.angle_beta   90.00
_cell.angle_gamma   90.00
#
_symmetry.space_group_name_H-M   'P 1'
#
loop_
_entity.id
_entity.type
_entity.pdbx_description
1 polymer ?
#
loop_
_entity_poly.entity_id
_entity_poly.type
_entity_poly.pdbx_seq_one_letter_code
_entity_poly.pdbx_strand_id
1 'polypeptide(L)'
;LSLKMVQRSRDKEVVLKAITQHCSALQYASDELKNDKQVVLKAINQNGSALQYASPELKNDKEVVLKAIAQDGLALMFASPELKKDKEFVLKAITQNQYASDELKKDKEFVLEAITQNGSGSALQYASRVLKKDKGVVLKAITQHCSALQYASDE
;
A
#
# COMPACT_ATOMS: atom_id res chain seq x y z
N LEU A 1 8.31 37.62 5.26
CA LEU A 1 7.34 37.40 4.15
C LEU A 1 6.55 36.14 4.45
N SER A 2 5.47 36.30 5.23
CA SER A 2 4.61 35.21 5.65
C SER A 2 3.80 34.73 4.45
N LEU A 3 4.19 33.57 3.89
CA LEU A 3 3.33 32.75 3.04
C LEU A 3 2.05 32.50 3.84
N LYS A 4 1.04 33.33 3.61
CA LYS A 4 -0.31 33.15 4.12
C LYS A 4 -0.69 31.71 3.82
N MET A 5 -0.84 30.94 4.90
CA MET A 5 -1.69 29.78 5.04
C MET A 5 -2.49 29.52 3.76
N VAL A 6 -2.08 28.52 2.96
CA VAL A 6 -3.01 27.93 1.99
C VAL A 6 -4.23 27.57 2.82
N GLN A 7 -5.30 28.34 2.66
CA GLN A 7 -6.44 28.32 3.55
C GLN A 7 -7.08 26.95 3.39
N ARG A 8 -6.80 26.05 4.33
CA ARG A 8 -7.30 24.67 4.25
C ARG A 8 -8.82 24.74 4.28
N SER A 9 -9.47 24.21 3.26
CA SER A 9 -10.94 24.26 3.21
C SER A 9 -11.51 23.38 4.31
N ARG A 10 -12.40 23.95 5.12
CA ARG A 10 -13.19 23.23 6.13
C ARG A 10 -14.59 22.86 5.62
N ASP A 11 -14.96 23.37 4.44
CA ASP A 11 -16.23 23.07 3.83
C ASP A 11 -16.17 21.69 3.18
N LYS A 12 -16.80 20.71 3.85
CA LYS A 12 -16.83 19.33 3.40
C LYS A 12 -17.47 19.18 2.03
N GLU A 13 -18.51 19.96 1.70
CA GLU A 13 -19.20 19.87 0.42
C GLU A 13 -18.30 20.36 -0.71
N VAL A 14 -17.64 21.51 -0.51
CA VAL A 14 -16.67 22.05 -1.47
C VAL A 14 -15.51 21.08 -1.66
N VAL A 15 -14.97 20.51 -0.58
CA VAL A 15 -13.87 19.53 -0.65
C VAL A 15 -14.30 18.26 -1.37
N LEU A 16 -15.48 17.72 -1.07
CA LEU A 16 -16.00 16.54 -1.76
C LEU A 16 -16.21 16.81 -3.25
N LYS A 17 -16.76 17.98 -3.62
CA LYS A 17 -16.92 18.37 -5.02
C LYS A 17 -15.56 18.48 -5.72
N ALA A 18 -14.56 19.08 -5.09
CA ALA A 18 -13.21 19.15 -5.63
C ALA A 18 -12.59 17.75 -5.80
N ILE A 19 -12.75 16.87 -4.80
CA ILE A 19 -12.28 15.48 -4.86
C ILE A 19 -12.90 14.74 -6.04
N THR A 20 -14.18 14.94 -6.37
CA THR A 20 -14.81 14.28 -7.53
C THR A 20 -14.17 14.62 -8.87
N GLN A 21 -13.47 15.75 -8.97
CA GLN A 21 -12.73 16.14 -10.18
C GLN A 21 -11.27 15.70 -10.10
N HIS A 22 -10.64 15.90 -8.93
CA HIS A 22 -9.24 15.57 -8.68
C HIS A 22 -9.04 15.06 -7.25
N CYS A 23 -8.67 13.79 -7.10
CA CYS A 23 -8.42 13.18 -5.78
C CYS A 23 -7.34 13.90 -4.96
N SER A 24 -6.37 14.54 -5.61
CA SER A 24 -5.31 15.35 -4.97
C SER A 24 -5.84 16.60 -4.27
N ALA A 25 -7.10 17.00 -4.48
CA ALA A 25 -7.74 18.08 -3.75
C ALA A 25 -7.75 17.86 -2.23
N LEU A 26 -7.68 16.60 -1.78
CA LEU A 26 -7.56 16.25 -0.36
C LEU A 26 -6.36 16.93 0.33
N GLN A 27 -5.28 17.22 -0.41
CA GLN A 27 -4.10 17.89 0.17
C GLN A 27 -4.41 19.29 0.73
N TYR A 28 -5.45 19.95 0.20
CA TYR A 28 -5.88 21.29 0.58
C TYR A 28 -7.03 21.31 1.60
N ALA A 29 -7.51 20.14 2.01
CA ALA A 29 -8.54 20.03 3.04
C ALA A 29 -7.97 20.35 4.44
N SER A 30 -8.84 20.71 5.38
CA SER A 30 -8.47 20.87 6.79
C SER A 30 -8.01 19.56 7.41
N ASP A 31 -7.29 19.63 8.53
CA ASP A 31 -6.85 18.42 9.22
C ASP A 31 -8.06 17.60 9.71
N GLU A 32 -9.16 18.27 10.09
CA GLU A 32 -10.41 17.58 10.45
C GLU A 32 -10.94 16.75 9.27
N LEU A 33 -10.93 17.31 8.05
CA LEU A 33 -11.41 16.61 6.85
C LEU A 33 -10.41 15.56 6.33
N LYS A 34 -9.10 15.75 6.54
CA LYS A 34 -8.08 14.71 6.28
C LYS A 34 -8.16 13.55 7.26
N ASN A 35 -8.81 13.76 8.40
CA ASN A 35 -9.14 12.73 9.39
C ASN A 35 -10.60 12.21 9.24
N ASP A 36 -11.39 12.76 8.31
CA ASP A 36 -12.72 12.27 8.01
C ASP A 36 -12.61 11.06 7.07
N LYS A 37 -12.89 9.88 7.62
CA LYS A 37 -12.80 8.60 6.91
C LYS A 37 -13.63 8.58 5.62
N GLN A 38 -14.81 9.21 5.57
CA GLN A 38 -15.63 9.24 4.35
C GLN A 38 -14.99 10.10 3.26
N VAL A 39 -14.45 11.26 3.64
CA VAL A 39 -13.78 12.17 2.70
C VAL A 39 -12.53 11.50 2.12
N VAL A 40 -11.72 10.89 2.98
CA VAL A 40 -10.49 10.18 2.57
C VAL A 40 -10.81 8.99 1.68
N LEU A 41 -11.81 8.16 2.04
CA LEU A 41 -12.21 7.01 1.21
C LEU A 41 -12.75 7.45 -0.15
N LYS A 42 -13.44 8.59 -0.24
CA LYS A 42 -13.88 9.14 -1.54
C LYS A 42 -12.71 9.49 -2.45
N ALA A 43 -11.61 10.02 -1.88
CA ALA A 43 -10.39 10.30 -2.63
C ALA A 43 -9.64 9.01 -3.02
N ILE A 44 -9.53 8.05 -2.08
CA ILE A 44 -8.92 6.74 -2.30
C ILE A 44 -9.60 5.98 -3.43
N ASN A 45 -10.94 5.98 -3.48
CA ASN A 45 -11.69 5.28 -4.53
C ASN A 45 -11.36 5.75 -5.96
N GLN A 46 -10.76 6.94 -6.12
CA GLN A 46 -10.26 7.40 -7.41
C GLN A 46 -8.78 7.08 -7.60
N ASN A 47 -7.97 7.17 -6.54
CA ASN A 47 -6.56 6.85 -6.56
C ASN A 47 -6.08 6.44 -5.17
N GLY A 48 -5.56 5.22 -5.02
CA GLY A 48 -5.07 4.71 -3.74
C GLY A 48 -3.94 5.55 -3.13
N SER A 49 -3.12 6.20 -3.97
CA SER A 49 -2.08 7.13 -3.54
C SER A 49 -2.62 8.39 -2.82
N ALA A 50 -3.93 8.64 -2.83
CA ALA A 50 -4.56 9.70 -2.04
C ALA A 50 -4.38 9.50 -0.52
N LEU A 51 -4.08 8.27 -0.08
CA LEU A 51 -3.72 7.96 1.31
C LEU A 51 -2.59 8.84 1.85
N GLN A 52 -1.69 9.31 0.98
CA GLN A 52 -0.58 10.21 1.37
C GLN A 52 -1.05 11.51 2.04
N TYR A 53 -2.27 11.97 1.74
CA TYR A 53 -2.83 13.21 2.28
C TYR A 53 -3.73 12.99 3.50
N ALA A 54 -4.02 11.74 3.85
CA ALA A 54 -4.80 11.41 5.03
C ALA A 54 -4.03 11.73 6.33
N SER A 55 -4.78 11.86 7.42
CA SER A 55 -4.22 12.00 8.76
C SER A 55 -3.35 10.81 9.17
N PRO A 56 -2.41 10.98 10.12
CA PRO A 56 -1.65 9.86 10.69
C PRO A 56 -2.54 8.73 11.23
N GLU A 57 -3.67 9.08 11.84
CA GLU A 57 -4.65 8.13 12.39
C GLU A 57 -5.24 7.25 11.28
N LEU A 58 -5.66 7.85 10.15
CA LEU A 58 -6.22 7.09 9.04
C LEU A 58 -5.16 6.34 8.22
N LYS A 59 -3.89 6.80 8.23
CA LYS A 59 -2.76 6.02 7.71
C LYS A 59 -2.43 4.79 8.56
N ASN A 60 -2.91 4.76 9.79
CA ASN A 60 -2.82 3.62 10.70
C ASN A 60 -4.13 2.81 10.79
N ASP A 61 -5.20 3.24 10.11
CA ASP A 61 -6.46 2.50 10.01
C ASP A 61 -6.31 1.37 8.96
N LYS A 62 -6.30 0.13 9.43
CA LYS A 62 -6.14 -1.07 8.59
C LYS A 62 -7.16 -1.14 7.45
N GLU A 63 -8.41 -0.74 7.68
CA GLU A 63 -9.47 -0.79 6.65
C GLU A 63 -9.21 0.26 5.56
N VAL A 64 -8.86 1.48 5.96
CA VAL A 64 -8.56 2.58 5.02
C VAL A 64 -7.33 2.22 4.19
N VAL A 65 -6.27 1.72 4.83
CA VAL A 65 -5.04 1.35 4.14
C VAL A 65 -5.28 0.15 3.21
N LEU A 66 -6.04 -0.87 3.62
CA LEU A 66 -6.36 -2.00 2.74
C LEU A 66 -7.16 -1.56 1.50
N LYS A 67 -8.12 -0.63 1.66
CA LYS A 67 -8.84 -0.05 0.52
C LYS A 67 -7.90 0.75 -0.41
N ALA A 68 -6.95 1.48 0.15
CA ALA A 68 -5.95 2.18 -0.64
C ALA A 68 -5.06 1.22 -1.44
N ILE A 69 -4.58 0.15 -0.79
CA ILE A 69 -3.76 -0.89 -1.44
C ILE A 69 -4.56 -1.65 -2.51
N ALA A 70 -5.84 -1.90 -2.27
CA ALA A 70 -6.73 -2.53 -3.23
C ALA A 70 -6.90 -1.70 -4.51
N GLN A 71 -6.90 -0.38 -4.37
CA GLN A 71 -6.96 0.54 -5.50
C GLN A 71 -5.61 0.71 -6.21
N ASP A 72 -4.52 0.81 -5.43
CA ASP A 72 -3.15 0.99 -5.90
C ASP A 72 -2.21 0.31 -4.91
N GLY A 73 -1.58 -0.80 -5.31
CA GLY A 73 -0.69 -1.57 -4.45
C GLY A 73 0.41 -0.73 -3.81
N LEU A 74 0.91 0.29 -4.53
CA LEU A 74 1.96 1.18 -4.03
C LEU A 74 1.49 2.04 -2.86
N ALA A 75 0.18 2.16 -2.63
CA ALA A 75 -0.36 2.92 -1.51
C ALA A 75 0.10 2.41 -0.13
N LEU A 76 0.59 1.17 -0.02
CA LEU A 76 1.24 0.66 1.18
C LEU A 76 2.40 1.57 1.63
N MET A 77 3.09 2.24 0.71
CA MET A 77 4.17 3.20 1.02
C MET A 77 3.69 4.41 1.83
N PHE A 78 2.39 4.71 1.84
CA PHE A 78 1.80 5.81 2.61
C PHE A 78 1.19 5.37 3.93
N ALA A 79 1.12 4.07 4.19
CA ALA A 79 0.69 3.53 5.48
C ALA A 79 1.64 3.95 6.61
N SER A 80 1.14 3.88 7.85
CA SER A 80 1.93 4.13 9.04
C SER A 80 3.14 3.18 9.14
N PRO A 81 4.25 3.61 9.78
CA PRO A 81 5.37 2.73 10.07
C PRO A 81 4.97 1.47 10.85
N GLU A 82 3.98 1.59 11.73
CA GLU A 82 3.45 0.50 12.55
C GLU A 82 2.78 -0.57 11.68
N LEU A 83 1.89 -0.17 10.76
CA LEU A 83 1.24 -1.11 9.84
C LEU A 83 2.20 -1.74 8.85
N LYS A 84 3.21 -0.99 8.38
CA LYS A 84 4.26 -1.55 7.50
C LYS A 84 5.10 -2.62 8.18
N LYS A 85 5.26 -2.55 9.51
CA LYS A 85 5.97 -3.55 10.32
C LYS A 85 5.06 -4.67 10.81
N ASP A 86 3.75 -4.47 10.79
CA ASP A 86 2.75 -5.49 11.12
C ASP A 86 2.74 -6.55 10.00
N LYS A 87 3.42 -7.66 10.28
CA LYS A 87 3.58 -8.78 9.34
C LYS A 87 2.26 -9.39 8.93
N GLU A 88 1.32 -9.53 9.87
CA GLU A 88 0.00 -10.11 9.60
C GLU A 88 -0.79 -9.17 8.67
N PHE A 89 -0.72 -7.87 8.93
CA PHE A 89 -1.33 -6.86 8.08
C PHE A 89 -0.74 -6.85 6.67
N VAL A 90 0.59 -6.83 6.52
CA VAL A 90 1.25 -6.82 5.22
C VAL A 90 0.94 -8.10 4.44
N LEU A 91 0.98 -9.26 5.09
CA LEU A 91 0.55 -10.53 4.48
C LEU A 91 -0.91 -10.48 4.04
N LYS A 92 -1.81 -9.99 4.87
CA LYS A 92 -3.23 -9.83 4.51
C LYS A 92 -3.41 -8.88 3.34
N ALA A 93 -2.67 -7.77 3.30
CA ALA A 93 -2.68 -6.82 2.20
C ALA A 93 -2.18 -7.44 0.88
N ILE A 94 -1.20 -8.34 0.94
CA ILE A 94 -0.67 -9.08 -0.22
C ILE A 94 -1.62 -10.19 -0.67
N THR A 95 -2.21 -10.93 0.26
CA THR A 95 -3.01 -12.13 -0.02
C THR A 95 -4.47 -11.84 -0.35
N GLN A 96 -5.08 -10.85 0.30
CA GLN A 96 -6.47 -10.47 0.03
C GLN A 96 -6.62 -9.55 -1.18
N ASN A 97 -5.56 -8.84 -1.57
CA ASN A 97 -5.54 -8.19 -2.87
C ASN A 97 -5.05 -9.18 -3.92
N GLN A 98 -6.00 -9.76 -4.65
CA GLN A 98 -5.77 -10.42 -5.95
C GLN A 98 -4.97 -9.51 -6.93
N TYR A 99 -4.84 -8.23 -6.60
CA TYR A 99 -4.11 -7.16 -7.28
C TYR A 99 -2.94 -6.58 -6.46
N ALA A 100 -2.16 -7.38 -5.70
CA ALA A 100 -0.79 -6.94 -5.42
C ALA A 100 -0.19 -6.49 -6.76
N SER A 101 0.06 -5.17 -6.90
CA SER A 101 0.27 -4.59 -8.23
C SER A 101 1.45 -5.28 -8.90
N ASP A 102 1.43 -5.39 -10.22
CA ASP A 102 2.54 -6.02 -10.93
C ASP A 102 3.88 -5.35 -10.60
N GLU A 103 3.89 -4.07 -10.17
CA GLU A 103 5.10 -3.43 -9.64
C GLU A 103 5.56 -4.04 -8.32
N LEU A 104 4.69 -4.24 -7.33
CA LEU A 104 5.08 -4.86 -6.04
C LEU A 104 5.60 -6.29 -6.21
N LYS A 105 5.03 -7.03 -7.17
CA LYS A 105 5.52 -8.38 -7.51
C LYS A 105 6.88 -8.35 -8.21
N LYS A 106 7.27 -7.24 -8.84
CA LYS A 106 8.57 -7.02 -9.50
C LYS A 106 9.60 -6.38 -8.57
N ASP A 107 9.16 -5.75 -7.48
CA ASP A 107 10.06 -5.16 -6.50
C ASP A 107 10.82 -6.26 -5.74
N LYS A 108 12.12 -6.38 -6.06
CA LYS A 108 13.00 -7.39 -5.49
C LYS A 108 13.20 -7.19 -3.99
N GLU A 109 13.34 -5.96 -3.54
CA GLU A 109 13.59 -5.66 -2.13
C GLU A 109 12.35 -6.01 -1.29
N PHE A 110 11.18 -5.62 -1.78
CA PHE A 110 9.91 -5.98 -1.17
C PHE A 110 9.69 -7.50 -1.12
N VAL A 111 9.93 -8.21 -2.23
CA VAL A 111 9.78 -9.66 -2.29
C VAL A 111 10.76 -10.37 -1.34
N LEU A 112 12.01 -9.93 -1.27
CA LEU A 112 13.00 -10.48 -0.34
C LEU A 112 12.63 -10.25 1.13
N GLU A 113 12.10 -9.08 1.45
CA GLU A 113 11.61 -8.78 2.80
C GLU A 113 10.41 -9.67 3.13
N ALA A 114 9.44 -9.79 2.21
CA ALA A 114 8.27 -10.67 2.39
C ALA A 114 8.68 -12.13 2.58
N ILE A 115 9.68 -12.62 1.83
CA ILE A 115 10.25 -13.97 2.00
C ILE A 115 10.90 -14.13 3.38
N THR A 116 11.73 -13.17 3.78
CA THR A 116 12.48 -13.21 5.05
C THR A 116 11.54 -13.21 6.25
N GLN A 117 10.42 -12.48 6.17
CA GLN A 117 9.52 -12.31 7.29
C GLN A 117 8.42 -13.38 7.40
N ASN A 118 8.05 -14.05 6.30
CA ASN A 118 6.99 -15.08 6.26
C ASN A 118 7.49 -16.43 6.81
N GLY A 119 8.80 -16.71 6.81
CA GLY A 119 9.39 -17.95 7.36
C GLY A 119 9.02 -19.25 6.62
N SER A 120 7.94 -19.26 5.84
CA SER A 120 7.49 -20.39 5.01
C SER A 120 7.99 -20.32 3.56
N GLY A 121 8.65 -19.23 3.15
CA GLY A 121 9.11 -19.00 1.77
C GLY A 121 7.98 -18.91 0.71
N SER A 122 6.71 -19.06 1.10
CA SER A 122 5.54 -19.05 0.21
C SER A 122 5.26 -17.68 -0.44
N ALA A 123 5.87 -16.61 0.08
CA ALA A 123 5.84 -15.28 -0.54
C ALA A 123 6.36 -15.31 -1.99
N LEU A 124 7.25 -16.26 -2.33
CA LEU A 124 7.74 -16.45 -3.69
C LEU A 124 6.62 -16.73 -4.71
N GLN A 125 5.49 -17.34 -4.31
CA GLN A 125 4.39 -17.61 -5.23
C GLN A 125 3.80 -16.34 -5.84
N TYR A 126 3.91 -15.23 -5.13
CA TYR A 126 3.36 -13.94 -5.54
C TYR A 126 4.36 -13.09 -6.33
N ALA A 127 5.64 -13.46 -6.34
CA ALA A 127 6.66 -12.74 -7.08
C ALA A 127 6.44 -12.84 -8.60
N SER A 128 6.93 -11.83 -9.31
CA SER A 128 6.91 -11.81 -10.78
C SER A 128 7.70 -12.98 -11.35
N ARG A 129 7.39 -13.39 -12.59
CA ARG A 129 8.12 -14.46 -13.28
C ARG A 129 9.63 -14.21 -13.32
N VAL A 130 10.06 -12.95 -13.42
CA VAL A 130 11.47 -12.56 -13.40
C VAL A 130 12.11 -12.89 -12.06
N LEU A 131 11.48 -12.52 -10.94
CA LEU A 131 12.01 -12.80 -9.61
C LEU A 131 11.90 -14.27 -9.20
N LYS A 132 10.94 -15.02 -9.74
CA LYS A 132 10.86 -16.48 -9.60
C LYS A 132 12.01 -17.23 -10.27
N LYS A 133 12.76 -16.57 -11.16
CA LYS A 133 14.00 -17.06 -11.78
C LYS A 133 15.26 -16.50 -11.13
N ASP A 134 15.12 -15.43 -10.33
CA ASP A 134 16.27 -14.81 -9.69
C ASP A 134 16.82 -15.77 -8.63
N LYS A 135 17.99 -16.34 -8.93
CA LYS A 135 18.64 -17.33 -8.06
C LYS A 135 18.82 -16.83 -6.63
N GLY A 136 19.09 -15.54 -6.43
CA GLY A 136 19.22 -14.95 -5.09
C GLY A 136 17.90 -14.95 -4.34
N VAL A 137 16.81 -14.56 -5.00
CA VAL A 137 15.45 -14.57 -4.42
C VAL A 137 14.98 -15.99 -4.14
N VAL A 138 15.16 -16.90 -5.08
CA VAL A 138 14.76 -18.31 -4.95
C VAL A 138 15.53 -19.00 -3.81
N LEU A 139 16.86 -18.83 -3.75
CA LEU A 139 17.66 -19.39 -2.66
C LEU A 139 17.25 -18.81 -1.31
N LYS A 140 16.97 -17.50 -1.25
CA LYS A 140 16.47 -16.88 -0.03
C LYS A 140 15.14 -17.49 0.41
N ALA A 141 14.23 -17.81 -0.51
CA ALA A 141 12.97 -18.47 -0.18
C ALA A 141 13.17 -19.91 0.32
N ILE A 142 14.03 -20.69 -0.33
CA ILE A 142 14.30 -22.09 0.01
C ILE A 142 14.98 -22.21 1.38
N THR A 143 15.87 -21.27 1.72
CA THR A 143 16.50 -21.23 3.06
C THR A 143 15.52 -20.99 4.20
N GLN A 144 14.35 -20.39 3.92
CA GLN A 144 13.27 -20.29 4.90
C GLN A 144 12.50 -21.61 4.97
N HIS A 145 12.11 -22.16 3.82
CA HIS A 145 11.42 -23.44 3.76
C HIS A 145 11.61 -24.12 2.40
N CYS A 146 11.93 -25.41 2.40
CA CYS A 146 12.24 -26.15 1.17
C CYS A 146 11.06 -26.23 0.18
N SER A 147 9.81 -26.21 0.68
CA SER A 147 8.61 -26.20 -0.16
C SER A 147 8.45 -24.95 -1.00
N ALA A 148 9.23 -23.88 -0.75
CA ALA A 148 9.23 -22.69 -1.58
C ALA A 148 9.72 -22.97 -3.02
N LEU A 149 10.48 -24.06 -3.22
CA LEU A 149 10.96 -24.48 -4.53
C LEU A 149 9.83 -24.69 -5.55
N GLN A 150 8.64 -25.10 -5.10
CA GLN A 150 7.47 -25.30 -5.99
C GLN A 150 7.02 -24.01 -6.69
N TYR A 151 7.46 -22.84 -6.20
CA TYR A 151 7.11 -21.53 -6.75
C TYR A 151 8.23 -20.92 -7.62
N ALA A 152 9.41 -21.56 -7.68
CA ALA A 152 10.44 -21.19 -8.61
C ALA A 152 9.99 -21.51 -10.05
N SER A 153 10.45 -20.72 -11.01
CA SER A 153 10.12 -20.91 -12.43
C SER A 153 11.36 -21.35 -13.18
N ASP A 154 11.29 -22.49 -13.86
CA ASP A 154 12.40 -23.02 -14.68
C ASP A 154 12.24 -22.71 -16.19
N GLU A 155 11.04 -22.30 -16.63
CA GLU A 155 10.72 -21.87 -18.00
C GLU A 155 10.94 -20.38 -18.22
#